data_AF-A0A1R0KES4-F1
#
_entry.id   AF-A0A1R0KES4-F1
#
_cell.length_a   1.000
_cell.length_b   1.000
_cell.length_c   1.000
_cell.angle_alpha   90.00
_cell.angle_beta   90.00
_cell.angle_gamma   90.00
#
_symmetry.space_group_name_H-M   'P 1'
#
loop_
_entity.id
_entity.type
_entity.pdbx_description
1 polymer ?
#
loop_
_entity_poly.entity_id
_entity_poly.type
_entity_poly.pdbx_seq_one_letter_code
_entity_poly.pdbx_strand_id
1 'polypeptide(L)'
;MARRQQQQKFVVAVGAGVLARLDAFVLGESPEALEWWGEQLGAVRKISDPTLRRQARSELALERDRRRREGLHNDTSSAVISHQLLVELEARGWREKSWGPVPPGYASLGGHPRGVGYGSRGELPERLVVSLPEDVADLLRRAVWGTSKSTIRRLEALAKVAEDRRLSKAEYDEKTQLQKKIVTVGDVIRAAARRVEDR
;
A
#
# COMPACT_ATOMS: atom_id res chain seq x y z
N MET A 1 -27.77 -2.31 -0.24
CA MET A 1 -26.89 -1.97 0.91
C MET A 1 -25.46 -1.89 0.40
N ALA A 2 -24.81 -0.72 0.47
CA ALA A 2 -23.41 -0.60 0.10
C ALA A 2 -22.55 -1.39 1.09
N ARG A 3 -21.83 -2.40 0.61
CA ARG A 3 -20.93 -3.19 1.45
C ARG A 3 -19.76 -2.28 1.84
N ARG A 4 -19.53 -2.08 3.14
CA ARG A 4 -18.36 -1.33 3.61
C ARG A 4 -17.12 -1.93 2.95
N GLN A 5 -16.37 -1.11 2.24
CA GLN A 5 -15.20 -1.59 1.50
C GLN A 5 -14.25 -2.25 2.50
N GLN A 6 -13.90 -3.50 2.25
CA GLN A 6 -12.96 -4.21 3.11
C GLN A 6 -11.62 -3.48 3.01
N GLN A 7 -10.95 -3.29 4.16
CA GLN A 7 -9.61 -2.72 4.19
C GLN A 7 -8.60 -3.83 4.47
N GLN A 8 -7.47 -3.78 3.78
CA GLN A 8 -6.34 -4.68 4.01
C GLN A 8 -5.22 -3.92 4.71
N LYS A 9 -4.73 -4.50 5.81
CA LYS A 9 -3.66 -3.92 6.63
C LYS A 9 -2.30 -4.38 6.15
N PHE A 10 -1.38 -3.44 5.99
CA PHE A 10 0.02 -3.66 5.66
C PHE A 10 0.89 -3.08 6.77
N VAL A 11 1.97 -3.78 7.11
CA VAL A 11 3.01 -3.31 8.03
C VAL A 11 4.31 -3.23 7.25
N VAL A 12 4.86 -2.04 7.09
CA VAL A 12 6.00 -1.76 6.23
C VAL A 12 7.13 -1.16 7.06
N ALA A 13 8.32 -1.73 6.93
CA ALA A 13 9.53 -1.14 7.49
C ALA A 13 9.87 0.16 6.74
N VAL A 14 10.10 1.26 7.46
CA VAL A 14 10.42 2.57 6.91
C VAL A 14 11.65 3.18 7.58
N GLY A 15 12.27 4.17 6.92
CA GLY A 15 13.44 4.88 7.44
C GLY A 15 13.10 5.74 8.66
N ALA A 16 14.12 6.20 9.38
CA ALA A 16 13.93 7.08 10.54
C ALA A 16 13.26 8.41 10.16
N GLY A 17 12.35 8.86 11.02
CA GLY A 17 11.62 10.12 10.90
C GLY A 17 10.49 10.12 9.87
N VAL A 18 10.25 9.00 9.16
CA VAL A 18 9.14 8.90 8.19
C VAL A 18 7.81 9.02 8.90
N LEU A 19 7.65 8.36 10.07
CA LEU A 19 6.41 8.46 10.83
C LEU A 19 6.17 9.88 11.35
N ALA A 20 7.20 10.53 11.91
CA ALA A 20 7.08 11.90 12.40
C ALA A 20 6.69 12.91 11.30
N ARG A 21 7.24 12.75 10.09
CA ARG A 21 6.88 13.59 8.94
C ARG A 21 5.45 13.34 8.47
N LEU A 22 5.03 12.08 8.39
CA LEU A 22 3.64 11.74 8.07
C LEU A 22 2.66 12.30 9.09
N ASP A 23 2.98 12.21 10.38
CA ASP A 23 2.14 12.75 11.45
C ASP A 23 2.07 14.28 11.37
N ALA A 24 3.19 14.95 11.11
CA ALA A 24 3.22 16.40 10.89
C ALA A 24 2.36 16.82 9.68
N PHE A 25 2.47 16.10 8.56
CA PHE A 25 1.65 16.33 7.37
C PHE A 25 0.15 16.16 7.67
N VAL A 26 -0.22 15.06 8.32
CA VAL A 26 -1.61 14.79 8.73
C VAL A 26 -2.12 15.89 9.65
N LEU A 27 -1.32 16.34 10.63
CA LEU A 27 -1.71 17.41 11.55
C LEU A 27 -1.97 18.74 10.81
N GLY A 28 -1.21 19.05 9.76
CA GLY A 28 -1.41 20.25 8.94
C GLY A 28 -2.70 20.23 8.12
N GLU A 29 -3.06 19.07 7.55
CA GLU A 29 -4.18 18.92 6.63
C GLU A 29 -5.50 18.53 7.32
N SER A 30 -5.42 18.00 8.54
CA SER A 30 -6.56 17.47 9.30
C SER A 30 -7.65 18.50 9.66
N PRO A 31 -7.36 19.78 9.97
CA PRO A 31 -8.40 20.73 10.41
C PRO A 31 -9.56 20.87 9.44
N GLU A 32 -9.29 21.10 8.14
CA GLU A 32 -10.33 21.27 7.12
C GLU A 32 -11.17 19.99 6.95
N ALA A 33 -10.51 18.82 6.94
CA ALA A 33 -11.17 17.53 6.82
C ALA A 33 -12.06 17.21 8.05
N LEU A 34 -11.61 17.60 9.24
CA LEU A 34 -12.36 17.42 10.49
C LEU A 34 -13.54 18.38 10.59
N GLU A 35 -13.37 19.64 10.17
CA GLU A 35 -14.44 20.63 10.11
C GLU A 35 -15.55 20.15 9.18
N TRP A 36 -15.20 19.83 7.92
CA TRP A 36 -16.14 19.26 6.96
C TRP A 36 -16.86 18.04 7.52
N TRP A 37 -16.11 17.09 8.12
CA TRP A 37 -16.72 15.88 8.67
C TRP A 37 -17.69 16.20 9.82
N GLY A 38 -17.34 17.15 10.68
CA GLY A 38 -18.17 17.62 11.79
C GLY A 38 -19.47 18.23 11.30
N GLU A 39 -19.41 19.12 10.31
CA GLU A 39 -20.59 19.76 9.70
C GLU A 39 -21.53 18.75 9.07
N GLN A 40 -21.00 17.87 8.22
CA GLN A 40 -21.80 16.86 7.53
C GLN A 40 -22.43 15.89 8.52
N LEU A 41 -21.69 15.44 9.54
CA LEU A 41 -22.22 14.56 10.57
C LEU A 41 -23.29 15.27 11.42
N GLY A 42 -23.12 16.56 11.67
CA GLY A 42 -24.11 17.42 12.32
C GLY A 42 -25.42 17.50 11.54
N ALA A 43 -25.35 17.70 10.22
CA ALA A 43 -26.52 17.68 9.34
C ALA A 43 -27.23 16.31 9.36
N VAL A 44 -26.48 15.22 9.24
CA VAL A 44 -27.02 13.86 9.27
C VAL A 44 -27.70 13.56 10.62
N ARG A 45 -27.18 14.04 11.74
CA ARG A 45 -27.78 13.85 13.07
C ARG A 45 -29.15 14.53 13.23
N LYS A 46 -29.42 15.59 12.47
CA LYS A 46 -30.71 16.31 12.51
C LYS A 46 -31.85 15.56 11.80
N ILE A 47 -31.55 14.51 11.02
CA ILE A 47 -32.56 13.71 10.31
C ILE A 47 -33.37 12.89 11.33
N SER A 48 -34.66 13.19 11.50
CA SER A 48 -35.52 12.51 12.48
C SER A 48 -35.75 11.03 12.19
N ASP A 49 -35.99 10.68 10.92
CA ASP A 49 -36.24 9.29 10.48
C ASP A 49 -34.97 8.42 10.62
N PRO A 50 -35.00 7.31 11.40
CA PRO A 50 -33.85 6.42 11.57
C PRO A 50 -33.35 5.76 10.28
N THR A 51 -34.25 5.42 9.35
CA THR A 51 -33.92 4.76 8.08
C THR A 51 -33.19 5.74 7.16
N LEU A 52 -33.73 6.96 6.99
CA LEU A 52 -33.09 8.02 6.22
C LEU A 52 -31.75 8.43 6.84
N ARG A 53 -31.68 8.52 8.17
CA ARG A 53 -30.42 8.82 8.88
C ARG A 53 -29.37 7.75 8.60
N ARG A 54 -29.74 6.46 8.60
CA ARG A 54 -28.81 5.36 8.29
C ARG A 54 -28.31 5.44 6.84
N GLN A 55 -29.20 5.74 5.89
CA GLN A 55 -28.84 5.94 4.48
C GLN A 55 -27.86 7.11 4.32
N ALA A 56 -28.20 8.29 4.87
CA ALA A 56 -27.36 9.48 4.81
C ALA A 56 -25.98 9.26 5.46
N ARG A 57 -25.89 8.50 6.56
CA ARG A 57 -24.59 8.11 7.16
C ARG A 57 -23.77 7.23 6.21
N SER A 58 -24.42 6.33 5.48
CA SER A 58 -23.74 5.47 4.51
C SER A 58 -23.20 6.28 3.34
N GLU A 59 -23.99 7.22 2.81
CA GLU A 59 -23.59 8.11 1.72
C GLU A 59 -22.44 9.03 2.15
N LEU A 60 -22.54 9.62 3.34
CA LEU A 60 -21.48 10.46 3.90
C LEU A 60 -20.16 9.68 4.10
N ALA A 61 -20.23 8.41 4.50
CA ALA A 61 -19.05 7.55 4.58
C ALA A 61 -18.41 7.31 3.19
N LEU A 62 -19.22 7.05 2.16
CA LEU A 62 -18.75 6.87 0.78
C LEU A 62 -18.10 8.16 0.25
N GLU A 63 -18.70 9.31 0.53
CA GLU A 63 -18.17 10.61 0.12
C GLU A 63 -16.83 10.92 0.82
N ARG A 64 -16.70 10.60 2.11
CA ARG A 64 -15.41 10.73 2.81
C ARG A 64 -14.34 9.85 2.18
N ASP A 65 -14.67 8.61 1.86
CA ASP A 65 -13.73 7.69 1.21
C ASP A 65 -13.34 8.18 -0.20
N ARG A 66 -14.29 8.73 -0.97
CA ARG A 66 -14.03 9.38 -2.27
C ARG A 66 -13.03 10.53 -2.12
N ARG A 67 -13.30 11.47 -1.21
CA ARG A 67 -12.42 12.63 -0.96
C ARG A 67 -11.03 12.23 -0.49
N ARG A 68 -10.90 11.18 0.32
CA ARG A 68 -9.60 10.61 0.70
C ARG A 68 -8.84 10.05 -0.49
N ARG A 69 -9.50 9.33 -1.40
CA ARG A 69 -8.85 8.81 -2.62
C ARG A 69 -8.38 9.94 -3.53
N GLU A 70 -9.13 11.04 -3.58
CA GLU A 70 -8.79 12.26 -4.32
C GLU A 70 -7.71 13.11 -3.64
N GLY A 71 -7.29 12.76 -2.41
CA GLY A 71 -6.28 13.50 -1.65
C GLY A 71 -6.80 14.80 -1.04
N LEU A 72 -8.12 15.02 -1.05
CA LEU A 72 -8.76 16.21 -0.48
C LEU A 72 -8.85 16.12 1.05
N HIS A 73 -8.99 14.91 1.61
CA HIS A 73 -9.00 14.71 3.06
C HIS A 73 -7.87 13.77 3.47
N ASN A 74 -6.87 14.34 4.13
CA ASN A 74 -5.64 13.67 4.54
C ASN A 74 -5.58 13.49 6.07
N ASP A 75 -6.74 13.17 6.66
CA ASP A 75 -6.96 13.14 8.11
C ASP A 75 -6.31 11.96 8.86
N THR A 76 -5.69 11.03 8.13
CA THR A 76 -4.96 9.89 8.70
C THR A 76 -3.78 9.51 7.83
N SER A 77 -2.72 8.94 8.41
CA SER A 77 -1.55 8.48 7.64
C SER A 77 -1.94 7.41 6.60
N SER A 78 -2.97 6.58 6.87
CA SER A 78 -3.49 5.62 5.89
C SER A 78 -4.18 6.29 4.70
N ALA A 79 -4.94 7.37 4.91
CA ALA A 79 -5.55 8.14 3.82
C ALA A 79 -4.48 8.79 2.95
N VAL A 80 -3.49 9.45 3.59
CA VAL A 80 -2.34 10.07 2.90
C VAL A 80 -1.61 9.05 2.05
N ILE A 81 -1.19 7.93 2.65
CA ILE A 81 -0.44 6.89 1.94
C ILE A 81 -1.30 6.25 0.86
N SER A 82 -2.59 6.01 1.10
CA SER A 82 -3.48 5.44 0.07
C SER A 82 -3.58 6.35 -1.15
N HIS A 83 -3.69 7.67 -0.97
CA HIS A 83 -3.71 8.61 -2.09
C HIS A 83 -2.36 8.66 -2.81
N GLN A 84 -1.26 8.83 -2.08
CA GLN A 84 0.09 8.86 -2.68
C GLN A 84 0.46 7.54 -3.37
N LEU A 85 -0.07 6.42 -2.89
CA LEU A 85 0.08 5.13 -3.53
C LEU A 85 -0.64 5.09 -4.89
N LEU A 86 -1.84 5.66 -5.01
CA LEU A 86 -2.52 5.75 -6.31
C LEU A 86 -1.70 6.59 -7.30
N VAL A 87 -1.15 7.71 -6.85
CA VAL A 87 -0.23 8.55 -7.65
C VAL A 87 1.01 7.76 -8.08
N GLU A 88 1.61 6.99 -7.17
CA GLU A 88 2.78 6.16 -7.47
C GLU A 88 2.46 5.02 -8.44
N LEU A 89 1.30 4.37 -8.29
CA LEU A 89 0.84 3.33 -9.21
C LEU A 89 0.56 3.90 -10.61
N GLU A 90 0.08 5.13 -10.69
CA GLU A 90 -0.14 5.86 -11.94
C GLU A 90 1.17 6.24 -12.61
N ALA A 91 2.12 6.81 -11.86
CA ALA A 91 3.45 7.18 -12.35
C ALA A 91 4.23 5.98 -12.92
N ARG A 92 3.98 4.77 -12.41
CA ARG A 92 4.56 3.52 -12.93
C ARG A 92 3.81 2.96 -14.14
N GLY A 93 2.71 3.58 -14.55
CA GLY A 93 1.79 3.07 -15.57
C GLY A 93 1.14 1.74 -15.16
N TRP A 94 0.95 1.51 -13.86
CA TRP A 94 0.38 0.26 -13.34
C TRP A 94 -1.14 0.29 -13.24
N ARG A 95 -1.75 1.47 -13.12
CA ARG A 95 -3.22 1.62 -13.05
C ARG A 95 -3.92 1.24 -14.36
N GLU A 96 -3.29 1.56 -15.50
CA GLU A 96 -3.85 1.32 -16.83
C GLU A 96 -3.62 -0.11 -17.32
N LYS A 97 -2.68 -0.83 -16.70
CA LYS A 97 -2.32 -2.20 -17.09
C LYS A 97 -3.29 -3.21 -16.47
N SER A 98 -3.73 -4.16 -17.29
CA SER A 98 -4.42 -5.35 -16.79
C SER A 98 -3.39 -6.35 -16.25
N TRP A 99 -3.44 -6.59 -14.95
CA TRP A 99 -2.54 -7.53 -14.27
C TRP A 99 -3.20 -8.89 -14.12
N GLY A 100 -2.46 -9.99 -14.29
CA GLY A 100 -2.99 -11.32 -13.94
C GLY A 100 -3.29 -11.47 -12.44
N PRO A 101 -4.06 -12.49 -12.03
CA PRO A 101 -4.24 -12.79 -10.60
C PRO A 101 -2.91 -13.18 -9.95
N VAL A 102 -2.78 -12.90 -8.65
CA VAL A 102 -1.65 -13.41 -7.85
C VAL A 102 -1.92 -14.89 -7.55
N PRO A 103 -0.97 -15.81 -7.84
CA PRO A 103 -1.16 -17.22 -7.54
C PRO A 103 -1.38 -17.45 -6.03
N PRO A 104 -2.16 -18.48 -5.65
CA PRO A 104 -2.31 -18.88 -4.25
C PRO A 104 -0.94 -19.07 -3.58
N GLY A 105 -0.82 -18.67 -2.32
CA GLY A 105 0.43 -18.71 -1.56
C GLY A 105 1.36 -17.51 -1.76
N TYR A 106 1.20 -16.74 -2.85
CA TYR A 106 1.95 -15.50 -3.08
C TYR A 106 1.24 -14.25 -2.57
N ALA A 107 -0.09 -14.31 -2.41
CA ALA A 107 -0.91 -13.19 -1.98
C ALA A 107 -0.71 -12.80 -0.51
N SER A 108 -0.25 -13.71 0.35
CA SER A 108 -0.08 -13.52 1.80
C SER A 108 1.34 -13.10 2.21
N LEU A 109 2.30 -13.10 1.29
CA LEU A 109 3.70 -12.85 1.60
C LEU A 109 3.96 -11.34 1.67
N GLY A 110 3.83 -10.79 2.88
CA GLY A 110 4.33 -9.46 3.25
C GLY A 110 5.86 -9.44 3.16
N GLY A 111 6.39 -9.38 1.93
CA GLY A 111 7.79 -9.63 1.62
C GLY A 111 7.99 -11.06 1.10
N HIS A 112 8.55 -11.19 -0.11
CA HIS A 112 8.86 -12.50 -0.67
C HIS A 112 9.93 -13.19 0.20
N PRO A 113 9.81 -14.48 0.56
CA PRO A 113 10.78 -15.21 1.39
C PRO A 113 12.18 -15.33 0.77
N ARG A 114 12.35 -14.83 -0.47
CA ARG A 114 13.60 -14.87 -1.24
C ARG A 114 14.05 -13.48 -1.70
N GLY A 115 13.28 -12.42 -1.40
CA GLY A 115 13.78 -11.06 -1.53
C GLY A 115 14.88 -10.84 -0.49
N VAL A 116 15.85 -9.99 -0.78
CA VAL A 116 16.76 -9.48 0.26
C VAL A 116 15.87 -8.82 1.31
N GLY A 117 15.86 -9.34 2.54
CA GLY A 117 15.12 -8.72 3.62
C GLY A 117 15.66 -7.32 3.86
N TYR A 118 15.07 -6.30 3.24
CA TYR A 118 15.28 -4.91 3.63
C TYR A 118 14.78 -4.78 5.07
N GLY A 119 15.71 -4.92 6.03
CA GLY A 119 15.40 -4.90 7.45
C GLY A 119 16.35 -5.71 8.35
N SER A 120 17.14 -6.66 7.83
CA SER A 120 18.04 -7.47 8.67
C SER A 120 19.31 -6.74 9.12
N ARG A 121 19.57 -5.50 8.66
CA ARG A 121 20.75 -4.69 9.03
C ARG A 121 20.43 -3.37 9.75
N GLY A 122 19.21 -3.18 10.26
CA GLY A 122 18.87 -1.97 11.03
C GLY A 122 18.61 -0.70 10.21
N GLU A 123 18.62 -0.77 8.88
CA GLU A 123 18.46 0.39 7.98
C GLU A 123 17.04 0.99 7.97
N LEU A 124 16.03 0.25 8.43
CA LEU A 124 14.62 0.67 8.45
C LEU A 124 14.04 0.45 9.86
N PRO A 125 14.32 1.36 10.81
CA PRO A 125 14.03 1.17 12.24
C PRO A 125 12.54 1.28 12.57
N GLU A 126 11.76 2.00 11.74
CA GLU A 126 10.36 2.29 12.02
C GLU A 126 9.40 1.30 11.33
N ARG A 127 8.15 1.24 11.81
CA ARG A 127 7.09 0.38 11.27
C ARG A 127 5.85 1.21 10.96
N LEU A 128 5.62 1.46 9.68
CA LEU A 128 4.44 2.13 9.18
C LEU A 128 3.31 1.11 8.99
N VAL A 129 2.17 1.37 9.62
CA VAL A 129 0.94 0.58 9.49
C VAL A 129 -0.03 1.32 8.58
N VAL A 130 -0.41 0.69 7.47
CA VAL A 130 -1.30 1.28 6.46
C VAL A 130 -2.49 0.38 6.23
N SER A 131 -3.69 0.95 6.30
CA SER A 131 -4.93 0.29 5.87
C SER A 131 -5.31 0.78 4.49
N LEU A 132 -5.25 -0.10 3.50
CA LEU A 132 -5.60 0.22 2.12
C LEU A 132 -7.00 -0.33 1.77
N PRO A 133 -7.77 0.38 0.94
CA PRO A 133 -8.95 -0.20 0.29
C PRO A 133 -8.61 -1.51 -0.44
N GLU A 134 -9.52 -2.50 -0.40
CA GLU A 134 -9.28 -3.84 -0.97
C GLU A 134 -8.92 -3.82 -2.46
N ASP A 135 -9.56 -2.96 -3.26
CA ASP A 135 -9.26 -2.79 -4.69
C ASP A 135 -7.86 -2.24 -4.93
N VAL A 136 -7.43 -1.25 -4.13
CA VAL A 136 -6.07 -0.69 -4.19
C VAL A 136 -5.05 -1.73 -3.73
N ALA A 137 -5.36 -2.48 -2.67
CA ALA A 137 -4.51 -3.54 -2.16
C ALA A 137 -4.34 -4.69 -3.17
N ASP A 138 -5.42 -5.12 -3.83
CA ASP A 138 -5.39 -6.14 -4.88
C ASP A 138 -4.57 -5.67 -6.09
N LEU A 139 -4.84 -4.45 -6.58
CA LEU A 139 -4.08 -3.85 -7.68
C LEU A 139 -2.59 -3.81 -7.36
N LEU A 140 -2.22 -3.33 -6.17
CA LEU A 140 -0.83 -3.28 -5.73
C LEU A 140 -0.18 -4.67 -5.73
N ARG A 141 -0.83 -5.67 -5.14
CA ARG A 141 -0.30 -7.05 -5.09
C ARG A 141 -0.11 -7.64 -6.49
N ARG A 142 -1.09 -7.47 -7.36
CA ARG A 142 -1.05 -7.98 -8.75
C ARG A 142 0.03 -7.30 -9.57
N ALA A 143 0.18 -5.99 -9.44
CA ALA A 143 1.20 -5.23 -10.16
C ALA A 143 2.62 -5.58 -9.69
N VAL A 144 2.82 -5.68 -8.37
CA VAL A 144 4.09 -6.12 -7.77
C VAL A 144 4.46 -7.53 -8.21
N TRP A 145 3.51 -8.47 -8.17
CA TRP A 145 3.73 -9.84 -8.65
C TRP A 145 4.04 -9.86 -10.14
N GLY A 146 3.20 -9.21 -10.96
CA GLY A 146 3.32 -9.20 -12.41
C GLY A 146 4.67 -8.64 -12.86
N THR A 147 5.12 -7.56 -12.23
CA THR A 147 6.43 -6.93 -12.50
C THR A 147 7.60 -7.85 -12.12
N SER A 148 7.49 -8.55 -11.00
CA SER A 148 8.57 -9.41 -10.48
C SER A 148 8.52 -10.86 -10.97
N LYS A 149 7.46 -11.27 -11.71
CA LYS A 149 7.16 -12.66 -12.05
C LYS A 149 8.29 -13.40 -12.75
N SER A 150 8.91 -12.79 -13.77
CA SER A 150 10.01 -13.41 -14.51
C SER A 150 11.27 -13.59 -13.64
N THR A 151 11.58 -12.58 -12.83
CA THR A 151 12.69 -12.58 -11.88
C THR A 151 12.49 -13.67 -10.82
N ILE A 152 11.29 -13.79 -10.26
CA ILE A 152 10.93 -14.82 -9.28
C ILE A 152 11.09 -16.21 -9.88
N ARG A 153 10.56 -16.45 -11.09
CA ARG A 153 10.72 -17.74 -11.79
C ARG A 153 12.18 -18.12 -12.01
N ARG A 154 13.03 -17.15 -12.34
CA ARG A 154 14.46 -17.39 -12.50
C ARG A 154 15.14 -17.73 -11.17
N LEU A 155 14.76 -17.06 -10.08
CA LEU A 155 15.22 -17.41 -8.73
C LEU A 155 14.74 -18.79 -8.28
N GLU A 156 13.53 -19.19 -8.66
CA GLU A 156 13.02 -20.55 -8.41
C GLU A 156 13.85 -21.60 -9.15
N ALA A 157 14.20 -21.36 -10.42
CA ALA A 157 15.08 -22.24 -11.17
C ALA A 157 16.46 -22.38 -10.52
N LEU A 158 17.07 -21.26 -10.10
CA LEU A 158 18.35 -21.29 -9.37
C LEU A 158 18.24 -22.00 -8.03
N ALA A 159 17.11 -21.86 -7.32
CA ALA A 159 16.90 -22.59 -6.07
C ALA A 159 16.83 -24.10 -6.29
N LYS A 160 16.17 -24.56 -7.36
CA LYS A 160 16.13 -25.97 -7.74
C LYS A 160 17.53 -26.51 -8.04
N VAL A 161 18.35 -25.76 -8.78
CA VAL A 161 19.75 -26.14 -9.01
C VAL A 161 20.54 -26.22 -7.69
N ALA A 162 20.26 -25.32 -6.74
CA ALA A 162 20.90 -25.31 -5.43
C ALA A 162 20.51 -26.49 -4.53
N GLU A 163 19.36 -27.13 -4.78
CA GLU A 163 18.93 -28.36 -4.11
C GLU A 163 19.76 -29.57 -4.58
N ASP A 164 20.08 -29.62 -5.88
CA ASP A 164 20.84 -30.72 -6.49
C ASP A 164 22.36 -30.57 -6.32
N ARG A 165 22.88 -29.33 -6.38
CA ARG A 165 24.32 -29.04 -6.25
C ARG A 165 24.60 -27.65 -5.69
N ARG A 166 25.83 -27.41 -5.24
CA ARG A 166 26.28 -26.04 -4.95
C ARG A 166 26.22 -25.17 -6.20
N LEU A 167 25.74 -23.94 -6.02
CA LEU A 167 25.78 -22.90 -7.05
C LEU A 167 27.23 -22.53 -7.34
N SER A 168 27.54 -22.35 -8.63
CA SER A 168 28.77 -21.71 -9.06
C SER A 168 28.78 -20.24 -8.63
N LYS A 169 29.96 -19.60 -8.65
CA LYS A 169 30.10 -18.17 -8.36
C LYS A 169 29.19 -17.32 -9.27
N ALA A 170 29.16 -17.61 -10.57
CA ALA A 170 28.32 -16.89 -11.53
C ALA A 170 26.83 -17.01 -11.23
N GLU A 171 26.35 -18.20 -10.83
CA GLU A 171 24.95 -18.42 -10.44
C GLU A 171 24.59 -17.72 -9.12
N TYR A 172 25.55 -17.63 -8.19
CA TYR A 172 25.37 -16.86 -6.96
C TYR A 172 25.27 -15.36 -7.24
N ASP A 173 26.16 -14.84 -8.09
CA ASP A 173 26.14 -13.44 -8.51
C ASP A 173 24.82 -13.13 -9.24
N GLU A 174 24.39 -14.01 -10.15
CA GLU A 174 23.09 -13.90 -10.82
C GLU A 174 21.94 -13.87 -9.80
N LYS A 175 21.91 -14.81 -8.85
CA LYS A 175 20.92 -14.83 -7.77
C LYS A 175 20.87 -13.51 -7.02
N THR A 176 22.01 -12.96 -6.61
CA THR A 176 22.08 -11.66 -5.90
C THR A 176 21.54 -10.52 -6.77
N GLN A 177 21.88 -10.48 -8.06
CA GLN A 177 21.37 -9.44 -8.98
C GLN A 177 19.86 -9.56 -9.20
N LEU A 178 19.34 -10.77 -9.36
CA LEU A 178 17.90 -11.01 -9.50
C LEU A 178 17.14 -10.59 -8.24
N GLN A 179 17.65 -10.90 -7.04
CA GLN A 179 17.00 -10.51 -5.79
C GLN A 179 16.85 -8.98 -5.66
N LYS A 180 17.80 -8.19 -6.19
CA LYS A 180 17.72 -6.72 -6.23
C LYS A 180 16.69 -6.18 -7.21
N LYS A 181 16.30 -6.98 -8.23
CA LYS A 181 15.30 -6.59 -9.24
C LYS A 181 13.86 -6.87 -8.80
N ILE A 182 13.65 -7.60 -7.71
CA ILE A 182 12.31 -7.84 -7.18
C ILE A 182 11.77 -6.52 -6.61
N VAL A 183 10.65 -6.07 -7.15
CA VAL A 183 9.85 -5.03 -6.50
C VAL A 183 8.92 -5.69 -5.50
N THR A 184 8.81 -5.13 -4.29
CA THR A 184 7.90 -5.58 -3.24
C THR A 184 6.79 -4.57 -2.96
N VAL A 185 5.73 -5.02 -2.30
CA VAL A 185 4.67 -4.14 -1.76
C VAL A 185 5.26 -3.06 -0.85
N GLY A 186 6.22 -3.44 -0.01
CA GLY A 186 6.90 -2.51 0.89
C GLY A 186 7.69 -1.44 0.15
N ASP A 187 8.31 -1.75 -0.99
CA ASP A 187 9.05 -0.76 -1.80
C ASP A 187 8.12 0.30 -2.36
N VAL A 188 6.95 -0.10 -2.87
CA VAL A 188 5.98 0.83 -3.45
C VAL A 188 5.31 1.67 -2.36
N ILE A 189 4.97 1.10 -1.20
CA ILE A 189 4.45 1.87 -0.07
C ILE A 189 5.50 2.85 0.47
N ARG A 190 6.78 2.44 0.55
CA ARG A 190 7.88 3.35 0.89
C ARG A 190 8.02 4.48 -0.13
N ALA A 191 7.90 4.20 -1.42
CA ALA A 191 7.94 5.22 -2.46
C ALA A 191 6.77 6.21 -2.31
N ALA A 192 5.56 5.72 -2.04
CA ALA A 192 4.40 6.57 -1.72
C ALA A 192 4.63 7.43 -0.48
N ALA A 193 5.26 6.89 0.57
CA ALA A 193 5.60 7.66 1.77
C ALA A 193 6.61 8.78 1.47
N ARG A 194 7.63 8.53 0.64
CA ARG A 194 8.62 9.55 0.23
C ARG A 194 7.99 10.71 -0.54
N ARG A 195 6.96 10.47 -1.34
CA ARG A 195 6.23 11.56 -2.04
C ARG A 195 5.58 12.56 -1.09
N VAL A 196 5.30 12.18 0.15
CA VAL A 196 4.82 13.12 1.17
C VAL A 196 5.95 14.05 1.63
N GLU A 197 7.21 13.59 1.58
CA GLU A 197 8.39 14.38 1.97
C GLU A 197 8.74 15.46 0.94
N ASP A 198 8.38 15.24 -0.33
CA ASP A 198 8.67 16.15 -1.44
C ASP A 198 7.62 17.27 -1.62
N ARG A 199 6.56 17.30 -0.78
CA ARG A 199 5.48 18.30 -0.82
C ARG A 199 5.63 19.32 0.30
#